data_AF-A0A9D7LHX0-F1
#
_entry.id   AF-A0A9D7LHX0-F1
#
_cell.length_a   1.000
_cell.length_b   1.000
_cell.length_c   1.000
_cell.angle_alpha   90.00
_cell.angle_beta   90.00
_cell.angle_gamma   90.00
#
_symmetry.space_group_name_H-M   'P 1'
#
loop_
_entity.id
_entity.type
_entity.pdbx_description
1 polymer ?
#
loop_
_entity_poly.entity_id
_entity_poly.type
_entity_poly.pdbx_seq_one_letter_code
_entity_poly.pdbx_strand_id
1 'polypeptide(L)'
;MSATSVIRVYEPALCCATGVCGPDLDQTLVQFTADLDYLKSQGVDIERHNLAVDPMAFASDETVRSFLQVAGSEGLPLTLVNGVTVATGTYLSRARLANLAGLEVDSDAAAEPDEDLCCTPEEAAATGCCSDEPIDASDANASGCCGGSTNCGHADLGLTSVSASSSGCC
;
A
#
# COMPACT_ATOMS: atom_id res chain seq x y z
N MET A 1 -4.07 33.56 -5.58
CA MET A 1 -3.13 32.64 -4.89
C MET A 1 -4.00 31.71 -4.08
N SER A 2 -4.28 30.50 -4.56
CA SER A 2 -4.93 29.49 -3.72
C SER A 2 -3.93 29.14 -2.63
N ALA A 3 -4.33 29.28 -1.36
CA ALA A 3 -3.50 28.89 -0.25
C ALA A 3 -3.34 27.36 -0.30
N THR A 4 -2.10 26.86 -0.29
CA THR A 4 -1.83 25.43 -0.20
C THR A 4 -2.30 24.95 1.17
N SER A 5 -3.29 24.06 1.19
CA SER A 5 -3.78 23.45 2.43
C SER A 5 -2.73 22.51 3.02
N VAL A 6 -2.51 22.59 4.33
CA VAL A 6 -1.56 21.74 5.06
C VAL A 6 -2.34 20.66 5.80
N ILE A 7 -2.10 19.40 5.46
CA ILE A 7 -2.70 18.22 6.11
C ILE A 7 -1.61 17.51 6.92
N ARG A 8 -1.92 17.18 8.17
CA ARG A 8 -1.06 16.37 9.04
C ARG A 8 -1.86 15.19 9.57
N VAL A 9 -1.33 13.98 9.40
CA VAL A 9 -1.97 12.75 9.87
C VAL A 9 -1.10 12.12 10.94
N TYR A 10 -1.68 11.91 12.11
CA TYR A 10 -1.03 11.31 13.27
C TYR A 10 -1.60 9.90 13.44
N GLU A 11 -0.77 8.92 13.11
CA GLU A 11 -1.09 7.50 13.06
C GLU A 11 -0.94 6.85 14.44
N PRO A 12 -1.67 5.76 14.72
CA PRO A 12 -1.38 4.90 15.86
C PRO A 12 0.05 4.34 15.78
N ALA A 13 0.47 3.64 16.84
CA ALA A 13 1.76 2.95 16.88
C ALA A 13 1.77 1.75 15.91
N LEU A 14 2.06 2.02 14.63
CA LEU A 14 2.16 1.02 13.58
C LEU A 14 3.59 0.44 13.53
N CYS A 15 3.76 -0.77 13.02
CA CYS A 15 5.07 -1.41 12.90
C CYS A 15 6.03 -0.72 11.92
N CYS A 16 5.49 0.11 11.00
CA CYS A 16 6.24 0.86 10.00
C CYS A 16 5.48 2.13 9.59
N ALA A 17 6.08 2.98 8.74
CA ALA A 17 5.52 4.31 8.42
C ALA A 17 4.09 4.27 7.85
N THR A 18 3.78 3.30 6.99
CA THR A 18 2.47 3.14 6.35
C THR A 18 1.59 2.11 7.05
N GLY A 19 2.15 1.31 7.95
CA GLY A 19 1.49 0.19 8.63
C GLY A 19 1.20 -1.04 7.76
N VAL A 20 1.69 -1.09 6.51
CA VAL A 20 1.45 -2.22 5.59
C VAL A 20 2.59 -3.25 5.62
N CYS A 21 3.04 -3.61 6.82
CA CYS A 21 4.20 -4.49 7.01
C CYS A 21 3.78 -5.81 7.69
N GLY A 22 3.85 -6.93 6.97
CA GLY A 22 3.48 -8.24 7.48
C GLY A 22 2.62 -9.03 6.49
N PRO A 23 2.28 -10.30 6.80
CA PRO A 23 1.45 -11.13 5.93
C PRO A 23 -0.02 -10.67 5.89
N ASP A 24 -0.50 -10.00 6.94
CA ASP A 24 -1.87 -9.49 7.05
C ASP A 24 -1.89 -7.98 6.79
N LEU A 25 -2.11 -7.60 5.54
CA LEU A 25 -2.17 -6.20 5.12
C LEU A 25 -3.54 -5.58 5.42
N ASP A 26 -3.55 -4.44 6.11
CA ASP A 26 -4.75 -3.63 6.26
C ASP A 26 -5.02 -2.84 4.97
N GLN A 27 -6.07 -3.25 4.24
CA GLN A 27 -6.47 -2.61 2.99
C GLN A 27 -6.84 -1.13 3.16
N THR A 28 -7.31 -0.73 4.35
CA THR A 28 -7.59 0.68 4.67
C THR A 28 -6.31 1.51 4.62
N LEU A 29 -5.22 0.99 5.18
CA LEU A 29 -3.92 1.67 5.19
C LEU A 29 -3.28 1.70 3.80
N VAL A 30 -3.49 0.65 2.99
CA VAL A 30 -3.06 0.62 1.58
C VAL A 30 -3.77 1.73 0.80
N GLN A 31 -5.11 1.74 0.83
CA GLN A 31 -5.91 2.73 0.11
C GLN A 31 -5.61 4.15 0.59
N PHE A 32 -5.51 4.34 1.90
CA PHE A 32 -5.21 5.65 2.48
C PHE A 32 -3.83 6.16 2.08
N THR A 33 -2.81 5.28 2.01
CA THR A 33 -1.49 5.65 1.52
C THR A 33 -1.55 6.14 0.07
N ALA A 34 -2.25 5.40 -0.81
CA ALA A 34 -2.45 5.79 -2.19
C ALA A 34 -3.21 7.13 -2.33
N ASP A 35 -4.22 7.37 -1.49
CA ASP A 35 -4.99 8.61 -1.49
C ASP A 35 -4.15 9.83 -1.10
N LEU A 36 -3.28 9.69 -0.08
CA LEU A 36 -2.37 10.75 0.33
C LEU A 36 -1.32 11.05 -0.74
N ASP A 37 -0.78 10.02 -1.40
CA ASP A 37 0.19 10.20 -2.49
C ASP A 37 -0.45 10.87 -3.72
N TYR A 38 -1.70 10.52 -4.04
CA TYR A 38 -2.49 11.23 -5.05
C TYR A 38 -2.61 12.72 -4.71
N LEU A 39 -3.01 13.07 -3.48
CA LEU A 39 -3.18 14.48 -3.09
C LEU A 39 -1.86 15.26 -3.05
N LYS A 40 -0.76 14.62 -2.63
CA LYS A 40 0.58 15.22 -2.74
C LYS A 40 0.94 15.52 -4.19
N SER A 41 0.59 14.64 -5.13
CA SER A 41 0.79 14.88 -6.57
C SER A 41 -0.02 16.08 -7.10
N GLN A 42 -1.15 16.40 -6.46
CA GLN A 42 -1.96 17.60 -6.74
C GLN A 42 -1.41 18.87 -6.06
N GLY A 43 -0.28 18.79 -5.35
CA GLY A 43 0.38 19.93 -4.71
C GLY A 43 -0.11 20.24 -3.29
N VAL A 44 -0.84 19.31 -2.65
CA VAL A 44 -1.23 19.44 -1.23
C VAL A 44 -0.03 19.13 -0.33
N ASP A 45 0.21 19.95 0.70
CA ASP A 45 1.25 19.70 1.69
C ASP A 45 0.72 18.67 2.70
N ILE A 46 1.25 17.44 2.66
CA ILE A 46 0.81 16.33 3.51
C ILE A 46 2.00 15.66 4.19
N GLU A 47 1.94 15.53 5.51
CA GLU A 47 2.87 14.70 6.29
C GLU A 47 2.10 13.70 7.15
N ARG A 48 2.71 12.54 7.37
CA ARG A 48 2.22 11.48 8.26
C ARG A 48 3.26 11.24 9.35
N HIS A 49 2.80 11.09 10.59
CA HIS A 49 3.64 10.75 11.73
C HIS A 49 3.10 9.49 12.38
N ASN A 50 3.95 8.49 12.59
CA ASN A 50 3.62 7.27 13.32
C ASN A 50 4.12 7.39 14.75
N LEU A 51 3.25 7.16 15.74
CA LEU A 51 3.59 7.32 17.15
C LEU A 51 4.79 6.45 17.60
N ALA A 52 4.97 5.27 17.00
CA ALA A 52 6.09 4.38 17.30
C ALA A 52 7.42 4.84 16.68
N VAL A 53 7.37 5.59 15.58
CA VAL A 53 8.55 5.97 14.77
C VAL A 53 8.96 7.42 15.04
N ASP A 54 7.99 8.32 15.19
CA ASP A 54 8.18 9.77 15.35
C ASP A 54 7.37 10.31 16.55
N PRO A 55 7.66 9.87 17.79
CA PRO A 55 6.94 10.34 18.98
C PRO A 55 7.16 11.84 19.24
N MET A 56 8.26 12.43 18.74
CA MET A 56 8.57 13.84 18.93
C MET A 56 7.62 14.76 18.16
N ALA A 57 7.13 14.36 16.98
CA ALA A 57 6.09 15.12 16.28
C ALA A 57 4.80 15.24 17.08
N PHE A 58 4.40 14.19 17.80
CA PHE A 58 3.22 14.22 18.68
C PHE A 58 3.44 15.09 19.92
N ALA A 59 4.68 15.13 20.43
CA ALA A 59 5.04 15.93 21.59
C ALA A 59 5.29 17.41 21.27
N SER A 60 5.47 17.77 20.00
CA SER A 60 5.79 19.14 19.58
C SER A 60 4.56 19.94 19.16
N ASP A 61 3.49 19.28 18.72
CA ASP A 61 2.23 19.92 18.34
C ASP A 61 1.26 20.01 19.54
N GLU A 62 0.85 21.22 19.91
CA GLU A 62 -0.01 21.45 21.07
C GLU A 62 -1.41 20.84 20.92
N THR A 63 -1.98 20.88 19.72
CA THR A 63 -3.30 20.30 19.42
C THR A 63 -3.26 18.78 19.59
N VAL A 64 -2.21 18.14 19.08
CA VAL A 64 -2.01 16.69 19.16
C VAL A 64 -1.77 16.24 20.61
N ARG A 65 -0.92 16.96 21.35
CA ARG A 65 -0.69 16.67 22.78
C ARG A 65 -1.98 16.75 23.59
N SER A 66 -2.76 17.80 23.37
CA SER A 66 -4.02 18.03 24.07
C SER A 66 -5.02 16.91 23.73
N PHE A 67 -5.08 16.52 22.46
CA PHE A 67 -5.88 15.38 22.02
C PHE A 67 -5.46 14.09 22.74
N LEU A 68 -4.17 13.75 22.76
CA LEU A 68 -3.67 12.54 23.42
C LEU A 68 -3.92 12.55 24.94
N GLN A 69 -3.91 13.71 25.59
CA GLN A 69 -4.21 13.82 27.02
C GLN A 69 -5.67 13.51 27.35
N VAL A 70 -6.59 13.82 26.44
CA VAL A 70 -8.04 13.65 26.65
C VAL A 70 -8.54 12.32 26.11
N ALA A 71 -8.20 11.99 24.86
CA ALA A 71 -8.70 10.81 24.17
C ALA A 71 -7.78 9.58 24.30
N GLY A 72 -6.52 9.77 24.66
CA GLY A 72 -5.51 8.71 24.64
C GLY A 72 -5.07 8.31 23.24
N SER A 73 -4.09 7.40 23.16
CA SER A 73 -3.58 6.87 21.89
C SER A 73 -4.58 6.00 21.14
N GLU A 74 -5.60 5.48 21.81
CA GLU A 74 -6.68 4.69 21.19
C GLU A 74 -7.60 5.54 20.29
N GLY A 75 -7.57 6.87 20.44
CA GLY A 75 -8.32 7.79 19.57
C GLY A 75 -7.66 8.06 18.22
N LEU A 76 -6.47 7.53 17.96
CA LEU A 76 -5.78 7.67 16.68
C LEU A 76 -6.43 6.76 15.60
N PRO A 77 -6.32 7.09 14.29
CA PRO A 77 -5.58 8.20 13.72
C PRO A 77 -6.24 9.58 13.96
N LEU A 78 -5.43 10.63 14.06
CA LEU A 78 -5.88 12.03 14.16
C LEU A 78 -5.47 12.78 12.88
N THR A 79 -6.43 13.45 12.24
CA THR A 79 -6.16 14.28 11.06
C THR A 79 -6.34 15.75 11.39
N LEU A 80 -5.32 16.56 11.10
CA LEU A 80 -5.36 18.02 11.17
C LEU A 80 -5.33 18.63 9.78
N VAL A 81 -6.09 19.70 9.58
CA VAL A 81 -6.03 20.56 8.39
C VAL A 81 -5.77 21.99 8.86
N ASN A 82 -4.67 22.58 8.41
CA ASN A 82 -4.22 23.91 8.84
C ASN A 82 -4.17 24.05 10.39
N GLY A 83 -3.70 22.99 11.07
CA GLY A 83 -3.61 22.93 12.54
C GLY A 83 -4.92 22.62 13.28
N VAL A 84 -6.04 22.48 12.58
CA VAL A 84 -7.37 22.22 13.16
C VAL A 84 -7.74 20.75 13.02
N THR A 85 -8.22 20.13 14.10
CA THR A 85 -8.70 18.75 14.08
C THR A 85 -9.96 18.60 13.21
N VAL A 86 -9.91 17.69 12.23
CA VAL A 86 -11.03 17.41 11.33
C VAL A 86 -11.56 15.98 11.42
N ALA A 87 -10.75 15.03 11.92
CA ALA A 87 -11.14 13.64 12.10
C ALA A 87 -10.28 12.93 13.17
N THR A 88 -10.87 11.96 13.85
CA THR A 88 -10.24 11.12 14.88
C THR A 88 -10.75 9.68 14.77
N GLY A 89 -9.91 8.68 15.01
CA GLY A 89 -10.27 7.26 15.02
C GLY A 89 -10.65 6.67 13.67
N THR A 90 -10.50 7.44 12.58
CA THR A 90 -10.86 6.99 11.23
C THR A 90 -10.03 7.67 10.16
N TYR A 91 -9.74 6.94 9.09
CA TYR A 91 -9.08 7.45 7.89
C TYR A 91 -10.11 8.08 6.95
N LEU A 92 -9.86 9.32 6.53
CA LEU A 92 -10.75 10.03 5.62
C LEU A 92 -10.58 9.51 4.19
N SER A 93 -11.69 9.46 3.44
CA SER A 93 -11.65 9.14 2.01
C SER A 93 -10.92 10.21 1.21
N ARG A 94 -10.36 9.82 0.05
CA ARG A 94 -9.79 10.76 -0.94
C ARG A 94 -10.70 11.96 -1.20
N ALA A 95 -11.98 11.72 -1.48
CA ALA A 95 -12.94 12.78 -1.76
C ALA A 95 -13.04 13.75 -0.58
N ARG A 96 -13.07 13.26 0.66
CA ARG A 96 -13.15 14.13 1.84
C ARG A 96 -11.87 14.93 2.04
N LEU A 97 -10.70 14.31 1.86
CA LEU A 97 -9.41 14.99 1.94
C LEU A 97 -9.25 16.06 0.86
N ALA A 98 -9.67 15.76 -0.39
CA ALA A 98 -9.64 16.71 -1.49
C ALA A 98 -10.54 17.92 -1.23
N ASN A 99 -11.77 17.69 -0.75
CA ASN A 99 -12.68 18.77 -0.35
C ASN A 99 -12.07 19.64 0.77
N LEU A 100 -11.46 19.03 1.77
CA LEU A 100 -10.77 19.74 2.85
C LEU A 100 -9.53 20.52 2.35
N ALA A 101 -8.86 20.01 1.31
CA ALA A 101 -7.73 20.66 0.68
C ALA A 101 -8.15 21.81 -0.26
N GLY A 102 -9.44 21.95 -0.57
CA GLY A 102 -9.94 22.93 -1.54
C GLY A 102 -9.70 22.52 -2.99
N LEU A 103 -9.52 21.22 -3.25
CA LEU A 103 -9.42 20.67 -4.61
C LEU A 103 -10.84 20.37 -5.13
N GLU A 104 -11.16 20.89 -6.31
CA GLU A 104 -12.30 20.43 -7.09
C GLU A 104 -11.93 19.06 -7.66
N VAL A 105 -12.26 18.01 -6.92
CA VAL A 105 -12.22 16.65 -7.45
C VAL A 105 -13.43 16.49 -8.37
N ASP A 106 -13.17 16.52 -9.68
CA ASP A 106 -14.11 15.98 -10.66
C ASP A 106 -14.54 14.60 -10.16
N SER A 107 -15.84 14.43 -9.93
CA SER A 107 -16.42 13.31 -9.19
C SER A 107 -16.41 11.98 -9.95
N ASP A 108 -15.45 11.80 -10.86
CA ASP A 108 -15.27 10.65 -11.76
C ASP A 108 -14.31 9.59 -11.18
N ALA A 109 -14.12 9.56 -9.87
CA ALA A 109 -13.33 8.53 -9.17
C ALA A 109 -14.12 7.93 -8.01
N ALA A 110 -15.39 7.60 -8.25
CA ALA A 110 -16.16 6.66 -7.45
C ALA A 110 -16.39 5.40 -8.30
N ALA A 111 -15.43 4.48 -8.23
CA ALA A 111 -15.50 3.05 -8.56
C ALA A 111 -16.21 2.63 -9.86
N GLU A 112 -15.42 2.11 -10.81
CA GLU A 112 -15.61 0.74 -11.29
C GLU A 112 -14.25 0.03 -11.16
N PRO A 113 -14.16 -1.22 -10.66
CA PRO A 113 -13.00 -2.03 -10.97
C PRO A 113 -13.08 -2.31 -12.47
N ASP A 114 -12.17 -1.73 -13.24
CA ASP A 114 -11.87 -2.21 -14.58
C ASP A 114 -11.32 -3.64 -14.43
N GLU A 115 -12.24 -4.60 -14.36
CA GLU A 115 -11.96 -6.03 -14.58
C GLU A 115 -11.60 -6.22 -16.05
N ASP A 116 -10.47 -5.63 -16.46
CA ASP A 116 -9.84 -5.90 -17.75
C ASP A 116 -8.38 -6.31 -17.49
N LEU A 117 -8.23 -7.29 -16.60
CA LEU A 117 -7.03 -8.09 -16.49
C LEU A 117 -7.39 -9.57 -16.42
N CYS A 118 -7.12 -10.20 -17.58
CA CYS A 118 -6.74 -11.60 -17.75
C CYS A 118 -7.89 -12.63 -17.77
N CYS A 119 -8.39 -12.89 -18.99
CA CYS A 119 -8.94 -14.15 -19.52
C CYS A 119 -10.36 -14.01 -20.11
N THR A 120 -10.45 -13.64 -21.38
CA THR A 120 -11.61 -13.98 -22.21
C THR A 120 -11.48 -15.45 -22.66
N PRO A 121 -12.52 -16.30 -22.50
CA PRO A 121 -12.40 -17.73 -22.72
C PRO A 121 -12.52 -18.18 -24.18
N GLU A 122 -12.36 -17.30 -25.18
CA GLU A 122 -12.67 -17.68 -26.58
C GLU A 122 -11.47 -17.73 -27.54
N GLU A 123 -10.27 -17.33 -27.13
CA GLU A 123 -9.05 -17.52 -27.95
C GLU A 123 -7.88 -18.09 -27.12
N ALA A 124 -8.15 -19.21 -26.45
CA ALA A 124 -7.15 -20.15 -25.97
C ALA A 124 -6.50 -20.93 -27.13
N ALA A 125 -5.92 -20.22 -28.10
CA ALA A 125 -5.21 -20.82 -29.21
C ALA A 125 -4.11 -19.92 -29.78
N ALA A 126 -3.27 -19.35 -28.91
CA ALA A 126 -1.83 -19.15 -29.14
C ALA A 126 -1.31 -18.15 -28.11
N THR A 127 -0.85 -18.66 -26.98
CA THR A 127 0.35 -18.28 -26.23
C THR A 127 0.13 -18.83 -24.83
N GLY A 128 0.69 -20.01 -24.60
CA GLY A 128 0.61 -20.72 -23.32
C GLY A 128 1.21 -19.86 -22.22
N CYS A 129 0.39 -19.55 -21.23
CA CYS A 129 0.85 -18.97 -19.97
C CYS A 129 0.74 -19.95 -18.79
N CYS A 130 0.19 -21.15 -19.00
CA CYS A 130 0.13 -22.21 -17.98
C CYS A 130 0.22 -23.59 -18.65
N SER A 131 1.43 -24.02 -19.02
CA SER A 131 1.70 -25.42 -19.33
C SER A 131 2.89 -25.90 -18.51
N ASP A 132 2.68 -26.96 -17.73
CA ASP A 132 3.69 -27.75 -17.01
C ASP A 132 4.51 -28.62 -18.00
N GLU A 133 5.29 -27.99 -18.89
CA GLU A 133 6.33 -28.69 -19.64
C GLU A 133 7.69 -28.00 -19.44
N PRO A 134 8.80 -28.76 -19.37
CA PRO A 134 10.12 -28.20 -19.16
C PRO A 134 10.59 -27.41 -20.40
N ILE A 135 10.92 -26.14 -20.19
CA ILE A 135 11.53 -25.26 -21.20
C ILE A 135 13.01 -25.62 -21.41
N ASP A 136 13.35 -26.06 -22.61
CA ASP A 136 14.73 -26.30 -23.08
C ASP A 136 15.49 -24.97 -23.28
N ALA A 137 16.76 -24.95 -22.90
CA ALA A 137 17.60 -23.74 -22.77
C ALA A 137 18.15 -23.17 -24.09
N SER A 138 17.32 -23.05 -25.14
CA SER A 138 17.76 -22.50 -26.43
C SER A 138 17.06 -21.21 -26.89
N ASP A 139 16.05 -20.73 -26.17
CA ASP A 139 15.36 -19.47 -26.53
C ASP A 139 15.70 -18.34 -25.55
N ALA A 140 16.91 -17.79 -25.70
CA ALA A 140 17.34 -16.58 -25.04
C ALA A 140 16.73 -15.32 -25.69
N ASN A 141 15.40 -15.23 -25.76
CA ASN A 141 14.72 -13.94 -25.98
C ASN A 141 13.24 -13.97 -25.57
N ALA A 142 12.98 -14.19 -24.28
CA ALA A 142 11.74 -13.73 -23.66
C ALA A 142 12.14 -13.02 -22.37
N SER A 143 11.94 -11.70 -22.33
CA SER A 143 12.14 -10.90 -21.13
C SER A 143 11.05 -11.29 -20.12
N GLY A 144 11.36 -12.31 -19.32
CA GLY A 144 10.48 -12.85 -18.29
C GLY A 144 10.37 -11.91 -17.10
N CYS A 145 9.14 -11.67 -16.66
CA CYS A 145 8.85 -11.23 -15.30
C CYS A 145 8.48 -12.47 -14.49
N CYS A 146 9.47 -13.02 -13.76
CA CYS A 146 9.31 -13.63 -12.43
C CYS A 146 10.65 -14.24 -12.01
N GLY A 147 11.38 -13.51 -11.15
CA GLY A 147 12.42 -14.07 -10.32
C GLY A 147 11.82 -15.10 -9.37
N GLY A 148 12.46 -16.27 -9.31
CA GLY A 148 11.92 -17.47 -8.71
C GLY A 148 11.74 -17.41 -7.20
N SER A 149 10.54 -17.75 -6.77
CA SER A 149 10.35 -18.52 -5.55
C SER A 149 9.24 -19.53 -5.84
N THR A 150 9.62 -20.78 -6.05
CA THR A 150 8.66 -21.88 -6.05
C THR A 150 9.15 -22.92 -5.08
N ASN A 151 8.51 -22.97 -3.92
CA ASN A 151 7.83 -24.21 -3.55
C ASN A 151 6.67 -23.94 -2.58
N CYS A 152 5.47 -23.76 -3.13
CA CYS A 152 4.25 -24.23 -2.48
C CYS A 152 4.09 -25.70 -2.92
N GLY A 153 4.42 -26.62 -2.03
CA GLY A 153 4.48 -28.04 -2.33
C GLY A 153 3.12 -28.70 -2.49
N HIS A 154 3.11 -29.85 -3.17
CA HIS A 154 2.21 -30.96 -2.89
C HIS A 154 3.03 -32.26 -2.92
N ALA A 155 2.78 -33.12 -1.93
CA ALA A 155 3.48 -34.36 -1.71
C ALA A 155 3.06 -35.44 -2.71
N ASP A 156 4.02 -36.13 -3.31
CA ASP A 156 3.81 -37.51 -3.75
C ASP A 156 5.08 -38.35 -3.53
N LEU A 157 4.84 -39.59 -3.12
CA LEU A 157 5.77 -40.52 -2.50
C LEU A 157 6.65 -41.20 -3.56
N GLY A 158 7.98 -41.11 -3.46
CA GLY A 158 8.83 -41.91 -4.34
C GLY A 158 10.33 -41.80 -4.06
N LEU A 159 10.93 -42.94 -3.70
CA LEU A 159 12.35 -43.13 -3.47
C LEU A 159 13.19 -42.72 -4.70
N THR A 160 14.31 -42.01 -4.48
CA THR A 160 15.67 -42.57 -4.57
C THR A 160 16.72 -41.45 -4.55
N SER A 161 17.80 -41.74 -3.85
CA SER A 161 19.05 -41.00 -3.71
C SER A 161 19.69 -40.57 -5.04
N VAL A 162 20.25 -39.35 -5.11
CA VAL A 162 21.63 -39.13 -5.59
C VAL A 162 22.09 -37.70 -5.28
N SER A 163 23.29 -37.61 -4.68
CA SER A 163 24.09 -36.41 -4.46
C SER A 163 24.56 -35.75 -5.76
N ALA A 164 24.67 -34.41 -5.77
CA ALA A 164 25.83 -33.67 -6.26
C ALA A 164 25.54 -32.16 -6.07
N SER A 165 26.27 -31.48 -5.19
CA SER A 165 27.56 -30.84 -5.47
C SER A 165 27.42 -29.52 -6.22
N SER A 166 27.44 -28.44 -5.44
CA SER A 166 28.24 -27.24 -5.68
C SER A 166 28.32 -26.70 -7.12
N SER A 167 27.58 -25.64 -7.42
CA SER A 167 28.15 -24.40 -7.97
C SER A 167 27.07 -23.36 -8.24
N GLY A 168 27.41 -22.12 -7.91
CA GLY A 168 26.93 -20.96 -8.66
C GLY A 168 25.78 -20.23 -8.01
N CYS A 169 26.12 -19.15 -7.30
CA CYS A 169 25.24 -18.00 -7.13
C CYS A 169 24.84 -17.45 -8.50
N CYS A 170 23.58 -17.07 -8.63
CA CYS A 170 23.12 -15.75 -9.08
C CYS A 170 21.80 -15.48 -8.36
#